data_AF-A0A0B2BJU6-F1
#
_entry.id   AF-A0A0B2BJU6-F1
#
_cell.length_a   1.000
_cell.length_b   1.000
_cell.length_c   1.000
_cell.angle_alpha   90.00
_cell.angle_beta   90.00
_cell.angle_gamma   90.00
#
_symmetry.space_group_name_H-M   'P 1'
#
loop_
_entity.id
_entity.type
_entity.pdbx_description
1 polymer ?
#
loop_
_entity_poly.entity_id
_entity_poly.type
_entity_poly.pdbx_seq_one_letter_code
_entity_poly.pdbx_strand_id
1 'polypeptide(L)'
;MSEPGVPASPEASQEPTIGQLVADASRDLSTVVRTEIALAKSEVKVSAKSGAVGAGFLAAVAVLMLFVITMLSMAGGFFLAWVFDHDVSIAFTWGFLIMTGIWLLVVVICALIGIRMVKKVRAPERTIATVKEIPGALKGQGQPAATPSTD
;
A
#
# COMPACT_ATOMS: atom_id res chain seq x y z
N MET A 1 -63.44 -40.82 -35.59
CA MET A 1 -62.47 -40.75 -34.47
C MET A 1 -61.36 -39.83 -34.91
N SER A 2 -61.35 -38.61 -34.38
CA SER A 2 -60.36 -37.59 -34.69
C SER A 2 -59.20 -37.72 -33.69
N GLU A 3 -58.02 -38.08 -34.14
CA GLU A 3 -56.81 -37.95 -33.32
C GLU A 3 -56.36 -36.48 -33.34
N PRO A 4 -56.22 -35.80 -32.20
CA PRO A 4 -55.65 -34.47 -32.14
C PRO A 4 -54.13 -34.55 -32.33
N GLY A 5 -53.62 -33.87 -33.35
CA GLY A 5 -52.20 -33.70 -33.59
C GLY A 5 -51.51 -33.03 -32.41
N VAL A 6 -50.53 -33.72 -31.85
CA VAL A 6 -49.60 -33.19 -30.86
C VAL A 6 -48.86 -32.01 -31.51
N PRO A 7 -48.90 -30.79 -30.95
CA PRO A 7 -48.05 -29.72 -31.44
C PRO A 7 -46.60 -30.08 -31.11
N ALA A 8 -45.82 -30.45 -32.12
CA ALA A 8 -44.37 -30.52 -32.00
C ALA A 8 -43.87 -29.09 -31.71
N SER A 9 -43.48 -28.83 -30.46
CA SER A 9 -42.72 -27.64 -30.11
C SER A 9 -41.49 -27.56 -31.01
N PRO A 10 -41.19 -26.42 -31.64
CA PRO A 10 -39.97 -26.22 -32.41
C PRO A 10 -38.81 -25.98 -31.44
N GLU A 11 -38.51 -26.93 -30.57
CA GLU A 11 -37.19 -27.04 -29.93
C GLU A 11 -36.30 -27.81 -30.91
N ALA A 12 -36.16 -27.27 -32.12
CA ALA A 12 -35.05 -27.63 -32.96
C ALA A 12 -33.81 -27.12 -32.23
N SER A 13 -33.11 -28.05 -31.60
CA SER A 13 -31.71 -27.94 -31.21
C SER A 13 -30.89 -27.55 -32.45
N GLN A 14 -30.91 -26.26 -32.79
CA GLN A 14 -30.00 -25.68 -33.77
C GLN A 14 -28.64 -25.75 -33.11
N GLU A 15 -27.79 -26.66 -33.57
CA GLU A 15 -26.38 -26.64 -33.22
C GLU A 15 -25.86 -25.21 -33.43
N PRO A 16 -25.22 -24.60 -32.41
CA PRO A 16 -24.75 -23.23 -32.53
C PRO A 16 -23.85 -23.14 -33.77
N THR A 17 -24.21 -22.22 -34.66
CA THR A 17 -23.46 -22.03 -35.90
C THR A 17 -22.01 -21.67 -35.55
N ILE A 18 -21.04 -22.06 -36.38
CA ILE A 18 -19.61 -21.72 -36.16
C ILE A 18 -19.43 -20.21 -35.93
N GLY A 19 -20.26 -19.37 -36.57
CA GLY A 19 -20.29 -17.93 -36.35
C GLY A 19 -20.75 -17.51 -34.95
N GLN A 20 -21.72 -18.20 -34.35
CA GLN A 20 -22.15 -17.98 -32.97
C GLN A 20 -21.08 -18.42 -31.97
N LEU A 21 -20.43 -19.57 -32.17
CA LEU A 21 -19.35 -20.05 -31.30
C LEU A 21 -18.15 -19.11 -31.26
N VAL A 22 -17.76 -18.55 -32.42
CA VAL A 22 -16.69 -17.54 -32.50
C VAL A 22 -17.11 -16.22 -31.85
N ALA A 23 -18.37 -15.81 -32.03
CA ALA A 23 -18.89 -14.60 -31.38
C ALA A 23 -18.92 -14.72 -29.86
N ASP A 24 -19.31 -15.88 -29.33
CA ASP A 24 -19.33 -16.17 -27.89
C ASP A 24 -17.91 -16.23 -27.31
N ALA A 25 -16.97 -16.94 -27.96
CA ALA A 25 -15.57 -16.99 -27.54
C ALA A 25 -14.91 -15.59 -27.52
N SER A 26 -15.23 -14.74 -28.51
CA SER A 26 -14.75 -13.35 -28.58
C SER A 26 -15.31 -12.48 -27.44
N ARG A 27 -16.58 -12.71 -27.08
CA ARG A 27 -17.25 -12.02 -25.96
C ARG A 27 -16.68 -12.45 -24.61
N ASP A 28 -16.35 -13.73 -24.44
CA ASP A 28 -15.71 -14.24 -23.22
C ASP A 28 -14.29 -13.68 -23.07
N LEU A 29 -13.50 -13.67 -24.16
CA LEU A 29 -12.18 -13.06 -24.15
C LEU A 29 -12.24 -11.57 -23.80
N SER A 30 -13.20 -10.84 -24.39
CA SER A 30 -13.44 -9.43 -24.07
C SER A 30 -13.80 -9.22 -22.60
N THR A 31 -14.50 -10.18 -21.99
CA THR A 31 -14.90 -10.15 -20.57
C THR A 31 -13.70 -10.38 -19.65
N VAL A 32 -12.83 -11.35 -19.95
CA VAL A 32 -11.60 -11.59 -19.18
C VAL A 32 -10.69 -10.37 -19.23
N VAL A 33 -10.42 -9.84 -20.43
CA VAL A 33 -9.56 -8.65 -20.61
C VAL A 33 -10.10 -7.46 -19.83
N ARG A 34 -11.42 -7.19 -19.91
CA ARG A 34 -12.04 -6.08 -19.16
C ARG A 34 -11.94 -6.31 -17.64
N THR A 35 -12.04 -7.55 -17.19
CA THR A 35 -11.93 -7.91 -15.76
C THR A 35 -10.51 -7.73 -15.25
N GLU A 36 -9.49 -8.17 -16.00
CA GLU A 36 -8.08 -7.96 -15.67
C GLU A 36 -7.71 -6.47 -15.63
N ILE A 37 -8.20 -5.69 -16.60
CA ILE A 37 -8.03 -4.22 -16.59
C ILE A 37 -8.72 -3.60 -15.36
N ALA A 38 -9.93 -4.05 -15.03
CA ALA A 38 -10.65 -3.55 -13.86
C ALA A 38 -9.91 -3.87 -12.56
N LEU A 39 -9.36 -5.09 -12.45
CA LEU A 39 -8.57 -5.53 -11.31
C LEU A 39 -7.26 -4.74 -11.19
N ALA A 40 -6.49 -4.63 -12.27
CA ALA A 40 -5.26 -3.84 -12.32
C ALA A 40 -5.52 -2.37 -11.96
N LYS A 41 -6.60 -1.78 -12.49
CA LYS A 41 -7.01 -0.41 -12.14
C LYS A 41 -7.37 -0.28 -10.66
N SER A 42 -7.98 -1.30 -10.06
CA SER A 42 -8.30 -1.30 -8.63
C SER A 42 -7.03 -1.38 -7.76
N GLU A 43 -6.06 -2.21 -8.14
CA GLU A 43 -4.80 -2.38 -7.42
C GLU A 43 -3.95 -1.10 -7.47
N VAL A 44 -3.87 -0.47 -8.65
CA VAL A 44 -3.22 0.83 -8.81
C VAL A 44 -3.89 1.90 -7.95
N LYS A 45 -5.23 1.95 -7.92
CA LYS A 45 -5.97 2.91 -7.07
C LYS A 45 -5.70 2.70 -5.59
N VAL A 46 -5.67 1.45 -5.12
CA VAL A 46 -5.37 1.13 -3.72
C VAL A 46 -3.94 1.54 -3.38
N SER A 47 -2.96 1.15 -4.22
CA SER A 47 -1.55 1.50 -4.07
C SER A 47 -1.33 3.01 -4.05
N ALA A 48 -1.93 3.74 -5.00
CA ALA A 48 -1.87 5.20 -5.07
C ALA A 48 -2.50 5.85 -3.84
N LYS A 49 -3.62 5.33 -3.34
CA LYS A 49 -4.26 5.85 -2.12
C LYS A 49 -3.39 5.63 -0.88
N SER A 50 -2.78 4.45 -0.70
CA SER A 50 -1.81 4.22 0.38
C SER A 50 -0.61 5.15 0.27
N GLY A 51 -0.06 5.30 -0.94
CA GLY A 51 1.10 6.15 -1.20
C GLY A 51 0.79 7.61 -0.86
N ALA A 52 -0.37 8.10 -1.30
CA ALA A 52 -0.83 9.46 -1.02
C ALA A 52 -1.04 9.71 0.48
N VAL A 53 -1.66 8.78 1.20
CA VAL A 53 -1.85 8.89 2.66
C VAL A 53 -0.49 8.88 3.37
N GLY A 54 0.39 7.95 3.02
CA GLY A 54 1.74 7.87 3.60
C GLY A 54 2.56 9.14 3.35
N ALA A 55 2.58 9.63 2.11
CA ALA A 55 3.25 10.87 1.75
C ALA A 55 2.65 12.09 2.49
N GLY A 56 1.32 12.15 2.62
CA GLY A 56 0.65 13.23 3.36
C GLY A 56 1.04 13.27 4.83
N PHE A 57 1.09 12.12 5.52
CA PHE A 57 1.54 12.06 6.91
C PHE A 57 3.03 12.38 7.07
N LEU A 58 3.89 11.93 6.15
CA LEU A 58 5.31 12.27 6.17
C LEU A 58 5.53 13.78 5.98
N ALA A 59 4.80 14.41 5.05
CA ALA A 59 4.85 15.85 4.86
C ALA A 59 4.37 16.60 6.11
N ALA A 60 3.28 16.14 6.74
CA ALA A 60 2.78 16.74 7.98
C ALA A 60 3.82 16.63 9.11
N VAL A 61 4.42 15.46 9.32
CA VAL A 61 5.49 15.26 10.31
C VAL A 61 6.70 16.15 10.02
N ALA A 62 7.09 16.29 8.75
CA ALA A 62 8.20 17.17 8.36
C ALA A 62 7.93 18.63 8.71
N VAL A 63 6.72 19.14 8.42
CA VAL A 63 6.33 20.51 8.79
C VAL A 63 6.29 20.70 10.31
N LEU A 64 5.75 19.73 11.05
CA LEU A 64 5.72 19.78 12.51
C LEU A 64 7.13 19.75 13.12
N MET A 65 8.05 19.00 12.54
CA MET A 65 9.46 18.97 12.96
C MET A 65 10.13 20.33 12.78
N LEU A 66 9.79 21.11 11.75
CA LEU A 66 10.28 22.49 11.63
C LEU A 66 9.85 23.34 12.84
N PHE A 67 8.59 23.22 13.28
CA PHE A 67 8.10 23.89 14.49
C PHE A 67 8.86 23.46 15.75
N VAL A 68 9.10 22.16 15.93
CA VAL A 68 9.90 21.63 17.05
C VAL A 68 11.30 22.24 17.05
N ILE A 69 11.98 22.24 15.90
CA ILE A 69 13.34 22.78 15.77
C ILE A 69 13.35 24.28 16.07
N THR A 70 12.37 25.05 15.57
CA THR A 70 12.27 26.49 15.86
C THR A 70 12.05 26.76 17.35
N MET A 71 11.12 26.05 18.00
CA MET A 71 10.86 26.22 19.45
C MET A 71 12.07 25.81 20.29
N LEU A 72 12.75 24.72 19.92
CA LEU A 72 13.95 24.25 20.58
C LEU A 72 15.11 25.25 20.42
N SER A 73 15.25 25.85 19.23
CA SER A 73 16.22 26.91 18.96
C SER A 73 15.97 28.15 19.81
N MET A 74 14.70 28.57 19.96
CA MET A 74 14.35 29.66 20.88
C MET A 74 14.64 29.31 22.34
N ALA A 75 14.30 28.11 22.79
CA ALA A 75 14.64 27.64 24.14
C ALA A 75 16.15 27.68 24.39
N GLY A 76 16.95 27.21 23.42
CA GLY A 76 18.41 27.30 23.46
C GLY A 76 18.90 28.74 23.50
N GLY A 77 18.33 29.63 22.69
CA GLY A 77 18.66 31.06 22.68
C GLY A 77 18.44 31.73 24.03
N PHE A 78 17.28 31.51 24.67
CA PHE A 78 17.01 32.04 26.01
C PHE A 78 17.89 31.39 27.09
N PHE A 79 18.21 30.10 26.94
CA PHE A 79 19.14 29.43 27.84
C PHE A 79 20.54 30.04 27.76
N LEU A 80 21.07 30.25 26.55
CA LEU A 80 22.37 30.91 26.36
C LEU A 80 22.34 32.35 26.89
N ALA A 81 21.26 33.09 26.60
CA ALA A 81 21.11 34.46 27.08
C ALA A 81 21.19 34.52 28.62
N TRP A 82 20.52 33.60 29.32
CA TRP A 82 20.63 33.50 30.79
C TRP A 82 22.04 33.14 31.28
N VAL A 83 22.78 32.30 30.55
CA VAL A 83 24.16 31.92 30.90
C VAL A 83 25.13 33.09 30.78
N PHE A 84 24.96 33.96 29.77
CA PHE A 84 25.84 35.11 29.56
C PHE A 84 25.38 36.36 30.31
N ASP A 85 24.08 36.54 30.46
CA ASP A 85 23.43 37.70 31.05
C ASP A 85 22.31 37.23 31.98
N HIS A 86 22.65 37.13 33.27
CA HIS A 86 21.78 36.55 34.32
C HIS A 86 20.48 37.34 34.56
N ASP A 87 20.30 38.49 33.90
CA ASP A 87 19.09 39.31 33.94
C ASP A 87 17.93 38.73 33.11
N VAL A 88 18.19 37.74 32.23
CA VAL A 88 17.14 37.09 31.45
C VAL A 88 16.35 36.09 32.30
N SER A 89 15.02 36.22 32.34
CA SER A 89 14.18 35.30 33.11
C SER A 89 14.23 33.87 32.56
N ILE A 90 14.65 32.93 33.40
CA ILE A 90 14.68 31.48 33.08
C ILE A 90 13.28 30.90 32.80
N ALA A 91 12.22 31.61 33.19
CA ALA A 91 10.85 31.21 32.93
C ALA A 91 10.56 31.08 31.43
N PHE A 92 11.17 31.93 30.58
CA PHE A 92 11.00 31.83 29.13
C PHE A 92 11.63 30.55 28.58
N THR A 93 12.84 30.20 29.04
CA THR A 93 13.52 28.95 28.65
C THR A 93 12.64 27.73 28.94
N TRP A 94 12.09 27.64 30.16
CA TRP A 94 11.19 26.53 30.53
C TRP A 94 9.89 26.55 29.74
N GLY A 95 9.31 27.72 29.47
CA GLY A 95 8.11 27.86 28.65
C GLY A 95 8.31 27.31 27.23
N PHE A 96 9.40 27.70 26.55
CA PHE A 96 9.73 27.19 25.23
C PHE A 96 10.12 25.70 25.24
N LEU A 97 10.77 25.22 26.30
CA LEU A 97 11.12 23.80 26.44
C LEU A 97 9.86 22.93 26.60
N ILE A 98 8.91 23.35 27.45
CA ILE A 98 7.62 22.66 27.62
C ILE A 98 6.85 22.68 26.29
N MET A 99 6.81 23.82 25.60
CA MET A 99 6.11 23.92 24.32
C MET A 99 6.77 23.06 23.22
N THR A 100 8.10 22.98 23.21
CA THR A 100 8.84 22.01 22.39
C THR A 100 8.38 20.59 22.69
N GLY A 101 8.26 20.22 23.97
CA GLY A 101 7.74 18.93 24.40
C GLY A 101 6.32 18.64 23.91
N ILE A 102 5.43 19.64 23.95
CA ILE A 102 4.06 19.53 23.42
C ILE A 102 4.08 19.26 21.91
N TRP A 103 4.87 20.01 21.14
CA TRP A 103 4.98 19.77 19.70
C TRP A 103 5.60 18.41 19.38
N LEU A 104 6.58 17.97 20.16
CA LEU A 104 7.19 16.65 20.01
C LEU A 104 6.16 15.55 20.27
N LEU A 105 5.29 15.72 21.27
CA LEU A 105 4.17 14.81 21.51
C LEU A 105 3.20 14.77 20.32
N VAL A 106 2.86 15.93 19.74
CA VAL A 106 2.01 16.01 18.53
C VAL A 106 2.67 15.29 17.36
N VAL A 107 3.97 15.48 17.12
CA VAL A 107 4.73 14.77 16.08
C VAL A 107 4.65 13.26 16.28
N VAL A 108 4.88 12.76 17.50
CA VAL A 108 4.81 11.34 17.82
C VAL A 108 3.41 10.78 17.55
N ILE A 109 2.36 11.47 17.99
CA ILE A 109 0.97 11.05 17.75
C ILE A 109 0.67 11.01 16.25
N CYS A 110 1.01 12.06 15.50
CA CYS A 110 0.83 12.11 14.04
C CYS A 110 1.60 11.00 13.33
N ALA A 111 2.85 10.73 13.72
CA ALA A 111 3.65 9.65 13.15
C ALA A 111 3.03 8.27 13.43
N LEU A 112 2.58 8.03 14.66
CA LEU A 112 1.91 6.77 15.04
C LEU A 112 0.61 6.56 14.26
N ILE A 113 -0.20 7.62 14.09
CA ILE A 113 -1.42 7.58 13.28
C ILE A 113 -1.06 7.31 11.82
N GLY A 114 -0.08 8.02 11.26
CA GLY A 114 0.38 7.83 9.89
C GLY A 114 0.83 6.40 9.62
N ILE A 115 1.66 5.84 10.51
CA ILE A 115 2.09 4.43 10.44
C ILE A 115 0.90 3.49 10.51
N ARG A 116 -0.08 3.74 11.40
CA ARG A 116 -1.29 2.93 11.50
C ARG A 116 -2.17 3.03 10.27
N MET A 117 -2.29 4.20 9.66
CA MET A 117 -3.09 4.40 8.45
C MET A 117 -2.45 3.72 7.26
N VAL A 118 -1.13 3.84 7.08
CA VAL A 118 -0.38 3.13 6.03
C VAL A 118 -0.51 1.62 6.21
N LYS A 119 -0.39 1.10 7.43
CA LYS A 119 -0.59 -0.34 7.73
C LYS A 119 -2.03 -0.83 7.51
N LYS A 120 -3.04 0.04 7.66
CA LYS A 120 -4.45 -0.32 7.43
C LYS A 120 -4.80 -0.44 5.95
N VAL A 121 -4.08 0.25 5.07
CA VAL A 121 -4.27 0.03 3.63
C VAL A 121 -3.68 -1.34 3.31
N ARG A 122 -4.53 -2.28 2.88
CA ARG A 122 -4.14 -3.67 2.57
C ARG A 122 -2.89 -3.65 1.69
N ALA A 123 -1.85 -4.35 2.14
CA ALA A 123 -0.70 -4.65 1.30
C ALA A 123 -1.20 -5.42 0.05
N PRO A 124 -0.59 -5.21 -1.14
CA PRO A 124 -1.01 -5.91 -2.35
C PRO A 124 -0.93 -7.42 -2.12
N GLU A 125 -2.06 -8.11 -2.26
CA GLU A 125 -2.18 -9.56 -1.97
C GLU A 125 -1.20 -10.39 -2.81
N ARG A 126 -0.84 -9.91 -4.02
CA ARG A 126 0.14 -10.53 -4.92
C ARG A 126 1.59 -10.43 -4.42
N THR A 127 2.00 -9.31 -3.82
CA THR A 127 3.39 -9.14 -3.33
C THR A 127 3.69 -10.07 -2.15
N ILE A 128 2.70 -10.33 -1.28
CA ILE A 128 2.88 -11.24 -0.15
C ILE A 128 2.96 -12.70 -0.61
N ALA A 129 2.22 -13.08 -1.66
CA ALA A 129 2.27 -14.43 -2.23
C ALA A 129 3.65 -14.73 -2.83
N THR A 130 4.20 -13.83 -3.64
CA THR A 130 5.51 -14.02 -4.29
C THR A 130 6.66 -14.04 -3.29
N VAL A 131 6.62 -13.23 -2.22
CA VAL A 131 7.70 -13.21 -1.20
C VAL A 131 7.71 -14.47 -0.32
N LYS A 132 6.55 -15.12 -0.12
CA LYS A 132 6.47 -16.38 0.63
C LYS A 132 7.03 -17.59 -0.12
N GLU A 133 7.23 -17.51 -1.44
CA GLU A 133 7.81 -18.58 -2.26
C GLU A 133 9.35 -18.51 -2.38
N ILE A 134 9.94 -17.34 -2.14
CA ILE A 134 11.41 -17.11 -2.20
C ILE A 134 12.23 -17.95 -1.18
N PRO A 135 11.79 -18.23 0.07
CA PRO A 135 12.64 -18.97 1.01
C PRO A 135 12.82 -20.45 0.66
N GLY A 136 11.95 -21.03 -0.19
CA GLY A 136 12.08 -22.43 -0.64
C GLY A 136 13.17 -22.62 -1.69
N ALA A 137 13.34 -21.65 -2.59
CA ALA A 137 14.30 -21.74 -3.70
C ALA A 137 15.75 -21.50 -3.25
N LEU A 138 15.98 -20.73 -2.19
CA LEU A 138 17.31 -20.41 -1.68
C LEU A 138 17.91 -21.46 -0.73
N LYS A 139 17.13 -22.44 -0.26
CA LYS A 139 17.59 -23.45 0.72
C LYS A 139 18.06 -24.77 0.08
N GLY A 140 18.07 -24.87 -1.26
CA GLY A 140 18.21 -26.15 -1.97
C GLY A 140 19.42 -26.34 -2.89
N GLN A 141 20.35 -25.38 -3.03
CA GLN A 141 21.53 -25.56 -3.88
C GLN A 141 22.83 -25.31 -3.10
N GLY A 142 23.26 -26.33 -2.36
CA GLY A 142 24.54 -26.37 -1.68
C GLY A 142 25.17 -27.76 -1.77
N GLN A 143 25.59 -28.16 -2.97
CA GLN A 143 26.54 -29.26 -3.31
C GLN A 143 26.10 -30.70 -2.92
N PRO A 144 26.71 -31.80 -3.44
CA PRO A 144 27.87 -31.90 -4.32
C PRO A 144 27.81 -32.96 -5.45
N ALA A 145 28.55 -32.74 -6.54
CA ALA A 145 29.16 -33.80 -7.34
C ALA A 145 30.47 -33.21 -7.90
N ALA A 146 31.57 -33.26 -7.16
CA ALA A 146 32.49 -34.40 -7.15
C ALA A 146 32.80 -34.84 -8.58
N THR A 147 33.84 -34.24 -9.16
CA THR A 147 34.60 -34.86 -10.24
C THR A 147 35.18 -36.19 -9.76
N PRO A 148 35.20 -37.20 -10.64
CA PRO A 148 36.44 -37.94 -10.84
C PRO A 148 36.82 -38.04 -12.32
N SER A 149 38.14 -38.01 -12.51
CA SER A 149 38.93 -38.25 -13.72
C SER A 149 38.83 -39.69 -14.25
N THR A 150 39.36 -39.89 -15.48
CA THR A 150 39.91 -41.14 -16.06
C THR A 150 38.90 -42.28 -16.28
N ASP A 151 38.69 -42.86 -17.45
CA ASP A 151 39.57 -43.15 -18.61
C ASP A 151 38.92 -42.82 -19.97
#